data_AF-A0A350AWJ4-F1
#
_entry.id   AF-A0A350AWJ4-F1
#
_cell.length_a   1.000
_cell.length_b   1.000
_cell.length_c   1.000
_cell.angle_alpha   90.00
_cell.angle_beta   90.00
_cell.angle_gamma   90.00
#
_symmetry.space_group_name_H-M   'P 1'
#
loop_
_entity.id
_entity.type
_entity.pdbx_description
1 polymer ?
#
loop_
_entity_poly.entity_id
_entity_poly.type
_entity_poly.pdbx_seq_one_letter_code
_entity_poly.pdbx_strand_id
1 'polypeptide(L)'
;MKQIANELQPKALFSLIFRWLTFRISLEEIKGLNKWHLIAGLIGTWFVGMGRYWDDPGAQLLQHLGLGSVIYIFVLSALLFVFIWGIGAHELSYFRLLTFISLTSFPAILYAIPVERFVDIETATTMNAWFLAIVALWRVSLLILFMRVIGPMSTMTALIAGLLPLMLIIATLTILNLNRVVFNVMAGFQEANAHNGAYEIMLIISFLSFYAALPTLIVYILCAAYRRSQLRTVDNQLSAVYKQYPTGTIHDFETWLAADAARPFMRKQDQLKAFKDQGGKI
;
A
#
# COMPACT_ATOMS: atom_id res chain seq x y z
N MET A 1 -10.97 24.83 18.02
CA MET A 1 -10.35 23.95 19.04
C MET A 1 -11.17 22.71 19.40
N LYS A 2 -12.50 22.76 19.52
CA LYS A 2 -13.33 21.57 19.84
C LYS A 2 -13.34 20.45 18.77
N GLN A 3 -13.11 20.77 17.50
CA GLN A 3 -13.11 19.78 16.41
C GLN A 3 -11.80 18.96 16.35
N ILE A 4 -10.67 19.57 16.72
CA ILE A 4 -9.34 18.92 16.78
C ILE A 4 -9.28 17.89 17.92
N ALA A 5 -10.02 18.11 19.01
CA ALA A 5 -10.06 17.20 20.15
C ALA A 5 -10.87 15.92 19.88
N ASN A 6 -11.76 15.91 18.89
CA ASN A 6 -12.62 14.76 18.61
C ASN A 6 -11.97 13.73 17.67
N GLU A 7 -10.95 14.15 16.90
CA GLU A 7 -10.20 13.27 15.98
C GLU A 7 -9.04 12.54 16.65
N LEU A 8 -8.73 12.88 17.91
CA LEU A 8 -7.68 12.26 18.71
C LEU A 8 -8.18 11.16 19.66
N GLN A 9 -9.44 10.71 19.51
CA GLN A 9 -9.94 9.66 20.39
C GLN A 9 -9.20 8.34 20.09
N PRO A 10 -8.51 7.73 21.07
CA PRO A 10 -7.83 6.45 20.88
C PRO A 10 -8.79 5.39 20.31
N LYS A 11 -10.06 5.43 20.73
CA LYS A 11 -11.14 4.56 20.24
C LYS A 11 -11.38 4.71 18.73
N ALA A 12 -11.29 5.92 18.19
CA ALA A 12 -11.46 6.17 16.75
C ALA A 12 -10.27 5.61 15.95
N LEU A 13 -9.05 5.78 16.48
CA LEU A 13 -7.83 5.25 15.86
C LEU A 13 -7.82 3.71 15.84
N PHE A 14 -8.13 3.06 16.96
CA PHE A 14 -8.22 1.59 17.03
C PHE A 14 -9.33 1.04 16.13
N SER A 15 -10.50 1.70 16.09
CA SER A 15 -11.59 1.34 15.18
C SER A 15 -11.16 1.43 13.72
N LEU A 16 -10.45 2.50 13.34
CA LEU A 16 -9.93 2.68 11.99
C LEU A 16 -8.92 1.58 11.64
N ILE A 17 -7.93 1.32 12.50
CA ILE A 17 -6.95 0.25 12.30
C ILE A 17 -7.66 -1.10 12.13
N PHE A 18 -8.57 -1.46 13.02
CA PHE A 18 -9.29 -2.73 12.96
C PHE A 18 -10.11 -2.87 11.67
N ARG A 19 -10.82 -1.82 11.28
CA ARG A 19 -11.60 -1.80 10.03
C ARG A 19 -10.71 -1.95 8.80
N TRP A 20 -9.57 -1.26 8.78
CA TRP A 20 -8.62 -1.38 7.68
C TRP A 20 -8.01 -2.77 7.62
N LEU A 21 -7.60 -3.32 8.75
CA LEU A 21 -7.09 -4.69 8.82
C LEU A 21 -8.13 -5.72 8.39
N THR A 22 -9.43 -5.47 8.63
CA THR A 22 -10.54 -6.33 8.17
C THR A 22 -11.09 -5.97 6.79
N PHE A 23 -10.27 -5.34 5.93
CA PHE A 23 -10.60 -5.02 4.53
C PHE A 23 -11.78 -4.05 4.34
N ARG A 24 -12.12 -3.26 5.35
CA ARG A 24 -13.19 -2.25 5.30
C ARG A 24 -12.60 -0.84 5.21
N ILE A 25 -12.11 -0.47 4.04
CA ILE A 25 -11.50 0.84 3.76
C ILE A 25 -12.49 1.73 2.99
N SER A 26 -12.64 3.01 3.40
CA SER A 26 -13.43 4.01 2.67
C SER A 26 -12.59 5.18 2.16
N LEU A 27 -13.04 5.82 1.07
CA LEU A 27 -12.34 6.97 0.50
C LEU A 27 -12.34 8.17 1.46
N GLU A 28 -13.43 8.38 2.18
CA GLU A 28 -13.56 9.46 3.17
C GLU A 28 -12.56 9.29 4.33
N GLU A 29 -12.34 8.06 4.81
CA GLU A 29 -11.32 7.78 5.82
C GLU A 29 -9.91 8.07 5.33
N ILE A 30 -9.61 7.74 4.07
CA ILE A 30 -8.30 8.04 3.48
C ILE A 30 -8.10 9.56 3.35
N LYS A 31 -9.15 10.31 3.01
CA LYS A 31 -9.10 11.77 2.91
C LYS A 31 -8.97 12.44 4.28
N GLY A 32 -9.59 11.86 5.32
CA GLY A 32 -9.53 12.31 6.71
C GLY A 32 -8.25 11.93 7.48
N LEU A 33 -7.23 11.40 6.80
CA LEU A 33 -5.97 11.06 7.46
C LEU A 33 -5.23 12.30 7.96
N ASN A 34 -4.88 12.26 9.23
CA ASN A 34 -4.12 13.31 9.93
C ASN A 34 -2.76 12.83 10.41
N LYS A 35 -1.87 13.78 10.74
CA LYS A 35 -0.49 13.52 11.23
C LYS A 35 -0.43 12.55 12.41
N TRP A 36 -1.45 12.56 13.27
CA TRP A 36 -1.55 11.65 14.42
C TRP A 36 -1.72 10.18 14.03
N HIS A 37 -2.41 9.91 12.93
CA HIS A 37 -2.53 8.54 12.39
C HIS A 37 -1.18 8.04 11.88
N LEU A 38 -0.40 8.93 11.24
CA LEU A 38 0.96 8.62 10.84
C LEU A 38 1.83 8.33 12.07
N ILE A 39 1.82 9.19 13.08
CA ILE A 39 2.61 8.99 14.31
C ILE A 39 2.27 7.65 14.98
N ALA A 40 0.98 7.33 15.14
CA ALA A 40 0.55 6.06 15.71
C ALA A 40 1.03 4.85 14.89
N GLY A 41 0.93 4.94 13.56
CA GLY A 41 1.47 3.93 12.66
C GLY A 41 2.99 3.81 12.76
N LEU A 42 3.73 4.93 12.89
CA LEU A 42 5.19 4.92 12.99
C LEU A 42 5.65 4.28 14.30
N ILE A 43 4.96 4.59 15.40
CA ILE A 43 5.17 3.94 16.69
C ILE A 43 4.92 2.43 16.57
N GLY A 44 3.82 2.02 15.92
CA GLY A 44 3.54 0.61 15.65
C GLY A 44 4.65 -0.07 14.85
N THR A 45 5.08 0.53 13.74
CA THR A 45 6.19 0.03 12.91
C THR A 45 7.48 -0.07 13.71
N TRP A 46 7.75 0.90 14.59
CA TRP A 46 8.94 0.92 15.42
C TRP A 46 8.94 -0.21 16.46
N PHE A 47 7.82 -0.43 17.16
CA PHE A 47 7.66 -1.55 18.08
C PHE A 47 7.81 -2.90 17.39
N VAL A 48 7.15 -3.08 16.25
CA VAL A 48 7.28 -4.31 15.46
C VAL A 48 8.71 -4.50 14.96
N GLY A 49 9.39 -3.41 14.57
CA GLY A 49 10.79 -3.44 14.15
C GLY A 49 11.73 -3.86 15.27
N MET A 50 11.56 -3.30 16.46
CA MET A 50 12.33 -3.71 17.65
C MET A 50 12.06 -5.19 18.00
N GLY A 51 10.79 -5.60 17.99
CA GLY A 51 10.38 -6.97 18.28
C GLY A 51 10.91 -8.01 17.28
N ARG A 52 11.41 -7.61 16.11
CA ARG A 52 12.02 -8.54 15.16
C ARG A 52 13.48 -8.89 15.50
N TYR A 53 14.21 -7.94 16.09
CA TYR A 53 15.66 -8.05 16.32
C TYR A 53 16.01 -8.16 17.80
N TRP A 54 15.03 -8.20 18.70
CA TRP A 54 15.29 -8.20 20.14
C TRP A 54 16.05 -9.44 20.63
N ASP A 55 15.96 -10.56 19.91
CA ASP A 55 16.58 -11.83 20.27
C ASP A 55 17.82 -12.18 19.42
N ASP A 56 18.24 -11.30 18.51
CA ASP A 56 19.37 -11.58 17.61
C ASP A 56 20.67 -10.91 18.10
N PRO A 57 21.64 -11.65 18.68
CA PRO A 57 22.89 -11.07 19.18
C PRO A 57 23.81 -10.49 18.09
N GLY A 58 23.53 -10.73 16.80
CA GLY A 58 24.31 -10.23 15.67
C GLY A 58 23.77 -8.94 15.01
N ALA A 59 22.63 -8.41 15.47
CA ALA A 59 22.00 -7.27 14.81
C ALA A 59 22.73 -5.94 15.08
N GLN A 60 22.79 -5.08 14.06
CA GLN A 60 23.39 -3.75 14.22
C GLN A 60 22.55 -2.91 15.20
N LEU A 61 23.19 -1.98 15.93
CA LEU A 61 22.50 -1.07 16.87
C LEU A 61 21.25 -0.39 16.29
N LEU A 62 21.28 0.01 15.01
CA LEU A 62 20.13 0.60 14.30
C LEU A 62 18.96 -0.38 14.08
N GLN A 63 19.24 -1.68 14.01
CA GLN A 63 18.23 -2.75 13.86
C GLN A 63 17.62 -3.11 15.22
N HIS A 64 18.45 -3.24 16.27
CA HIS A 64 17.97 -3.41 17.65
C HIS A 64 17.11 -2.24 18.13
N LEU A 65 17.47 -1.02 17.74
CA LEU A 65 16.69 0.18 18.02
C LEU A 65 15.41 0.26 17.17
N GLY A 66 15.12 -0.66 16.25
CA GLY A 66 13.92 -0.67 15.40
C GLY A 66 13.88 0.44 14.33
N LEU A 67 14.91 1.28 14.25
CA LEU A 67 15.01 2.41 13.31
C LEU A 67 15.12 1.95 11.86
N GLY A 68 15.70 0.77 11.61
CA GLY A 68 15.76 0.16 10.28
C GLY A 68 14.37 -0.04 9.65
N SER A 69 13.38 -0.46 10.45
CA SER A 69 12.00 -0.66 9.98
C SER A 69 11.29 0.66 9.65
N VAL A 70 11.60 1.72 10.39
CA VAL A 70 11.08 3.07 10.09
C VAL A 70 11.65 3.56 8.76
N ILE A 71 12.97 3.51 8.58
CA ILE A 71 13.60 3.90 7.31
C ILE A 71 13.05 3.07 6.15
N TYR A 72 12.89 1.75 6.35
CA TYR A 72 12.34 0.85 5.35
C TYR A 72 10.95 1.28 4.86
N ILE A 73 10.01 1.63 5.75
CA ILE A 73 8.67 2.05 5.31
C ILE A 73 8.70 3.35 4.53
N PHE A 74 9.60 4.30 4.83
CA PHE A 74 9.74 5.53 4.04
C PHE A 74 10.21 5.24 2.62
N VAL A 75 11.24 4.41 2.47
CA VAL A 75 11.79 4.00 1.16
C VAL A 75 10.77 3.16 0.38
N LEU A 76 10.15 2.17 1.02
CA LEU A 76 9.12 1.34 0.41
C LEU A 76 7.93 2.19 -0.05
N SER A 77 7.46 3.11 0.79
CA SER A 77 6.35 4.00 0.43
C SER A 77 6.72 4.91 -0.73
N ALA A 78 7.96 5.38 -0.81
CA ALA A 78 8.42 6.22 -1.92
C ALA A 78 8.47 5.43 -3.23
N LEU A 79 8.97 4.20 -3.19
CA LEU A 79 8.97 3.32 -4.35
C LEU A 79 7.54 3.04 -4.82
N LEU A 80 6.67 2.59 -3.92
CA LEU A 80 5.25 2.34 -4.22
C LEU A 80 4.54 3.61 -4.73
N PHE A 81 4.86 4.77 -4.16
CA PHE A 81 4.29 6.04 -4.61
C PHE A 81 4.58 6.28 -6.09
N VAL A 82 5.83 6.09 -6.54
CA VAL A 82 6.22 6.29 -7.94
C VAL A 82 5.42 5.37 -8.89
N PHE A 83 5.26 4.10 -8.54
CA PHE A 83 4.50 3.14 -9.37
C PHE A 83 2.98 3.43 -9.36
N ILE A 84 2.39 3.69 -8.19
CA ILE A 84 0.95 3.97 -8.09
C ILE A 84 0.62 5.32 -8.76
N TRP A 85 1.46 6.32 -8.57
CA TRP A 85 1.35 7.61 -9.23
C TRP A 85 1.51 7.48 -10.75
N GLY A 86 2.44 6.64 -11.21
CA GLY A 86 2.69 6.36 -12.63
C GLY A 86 1.42 5.94 -13.39
N ILE A 87 0.53 5.20 -12.73
CA ILE A 87 -0.75 4.72 -13.26
C ILE A 87 -1.86 5.79 -13.32
N GLY A 88 -1.68 6.96 -12.69
CA GLY A 88 -2.64 8.06 -12.74
C GLY A 88 -3.64 8.08 -11.58
N ALA A 89 -3.22 7.65 -10.39
CA ALA A 89 -3.99 7.87 -9.17
C ALA A 89 -3.88 9.35 -8.73
N HIS A 90 -4.78 10.20 -9.23
CA HIS A 90 -4.77 11.66 -8.96
C HIS A 90 -4.97 12.05 -7.49
N GLU A 91 -5.67 11.22 -6.71
CA GLU A 91 -5.93 11.45 -5.27
C GLU A 91 -4.82 10.92 -4.36
N LEU A 92 -3.74 10.37 -4.94
CA LEU A 92 -2.63 9.81 -4.19
C LEU A 92 -1.72 10.93 -3.64
N SER A 93 -1.63 11.00 -2.32
CA SER A 93 -0.61 11.78 -1.64
C SER A 93 0.39 10.82 -0.99
N TYR A 94 1.68 11.17 -1.04
CA TYR A 94 2.74 10.42 -0.35
C TYR A 94 2.40 10.24 1.14
N PHE A 95 1.86 11.29 1.78
CA PHE A 95 1.43 11.25 3.17
C PHE A 95 0.36 10.18 3.42
N ARG A 96 -0.66 10.09 2.57
CA ARG A 96 -1.75 9.11 2.69
C ARG A 96 -1.23 7.69 2.51
N LEU A 97 -0.35 7.47 1.52
CA LEU A 97 0.25 6.17 1.26
C LEU A 97 1.18 5.72 2.39
N LEU A 98 2.06 6.61 2.87
CA LEU A 98 2.95 6.34 4.00
C LEU A 98 2.16 6.02 5.27
N THR A 99 1.12 6.81 5.57
CA THR A 99 0.23 6.56 6.71
C THR A 99 -0.44 5.19 6.60
N PHE A 100 -0.92 4.84 5.41
CA PHE A 100 -1.50 3.52 5.14
C PHE A 100 -0.51 2.38 5.34
N ILE A 101 0.69 2.47 4.76
CA ILE A 101 1.74 1.45 4.91
C ILE A 101 2.15 1.30 6.37
N SER A 102 2.20 2.42 7.12
CA SER A 102 2.57 2.40 8.52
C SER A 102 1.46 1.83 9.42
N LEU A 103 0.19 2.12 9.16
CA LEU A 103 -0.94 1.55 9.92
C LEU A 103 -1.16 0.06 9.61
N THR A 104 -0.73 -0.42 8.46
CA THR A 104 -0.79 -1.84 8.09
C THR A 104 0.44 -2.64 8.56
N SER A 105 1.29 -2.05 9.41
CA SER A 105 2.45 -2.72 10.00
C SER A 105 2.10 -3.63 11.18
N PHE A 106 0.97 -3.41 11.87
CA PHE A 106 0.62 -4.18 13.08
C PHE A 106 0.57 -5.71 12.90
N PRO A 107 0.05 -6.28 11.78
CA PRO A 107 0.08 -7.73 11.56
C PRO A 107 1.50 -8.31 11.56
N ALA A 108 2.53 -7.51 11.29
CA ALA A 108 3.92 -7.95 11.32
C ALA A 108 4.44 -8.19 12.75
N ILE A 109 3.64 -7.95 13.80
CA ILE A 109 3.94 -8.40 15.16
C ILE A 109 4.06 -9.93 15.25
N LEU A 110 3.44 -10.68 14.34
CA LEU A 110 3.58 -12.13 14.27
C LEU A 110 5.03 -12.58 14.06
N TYR A 111 5.88 -11.72 13.47
CA TYR A 111 7.31 -11.97 13.32
C TYR A 111 8.13 -11.77 14.60
N ALA A 112 7.55 -11.11 15.60
CA ALA A 112 8.23 -10.86 16.87
C ALA A 112 8.08 -12.05 17.84
N ILE A 113 7.29 -13.06 17.49
CA ILE A 113 7.04 -14.24 18.32
C ILE A 113 8.21 -15.22 18.10
N PRO A 114 9.05 -15.50 19.12
CA PRO A 114 10.20 -16.38 18.99
C PRO A 114 9.76 -17.85 19.04
N VAL A 115 9.14 -18.35 17.97
CA VAL A 115 8.66 -19.74 17.90
C VAL A 115 9.80 -20.77 18.04
N GLU A 116 11.01 -20.39 17.66
CA GLU A 116 12.25 -21.16 17.75
C GLU A 116 12.59 -21.57 19.19
N ARG A 117 12.08 -20.83 20.19
CA ARG A 117 12.30 -21.16 21.60
C ARG A 117 11.34 -22.23 22.13
N PHE A 118 10.26 -22.53 21.41
CA PHE A 118 9.18 -23.37 21.89
C PHE A 118 9.02 -24.69 21.12
N VAL A 119 9.51 -24.76 19.88
CA VAL A 119 9.39 -25.94 19.02
C VAL A 119 10.74 -26.31 18.40
N ASP A 120 10.82 -27.49 17.78
CA ASP A 120 12.01 -27.89 17.03
C ASP A 120 12.29 -26.96 15.84
N ILE A 121 13.53 -26.96 15.36
CA ILE A 121 14.04 -26.05 14.33
C ILE A 121 13.27 -26.18 13.00
N GLU A 122 12.87 -27.40 12.62
CA GLU A 122 12.16 -27.67 11.37
C GLU A 122 10.73 -27.12 11.41
N THR A 123 10.03 -27.38 12.52
CA THR A 123 8.69 -26.82 12.79
C THR A 123 8.74 -25.30 12.90
N ALA A 124 9.72 -24.73 13.62
CA ALA A 124 9.88 -23.28 13.76
C ALA A 124 10.07 -22.60 12.40
N THR A 125 10.94 -23.16 11.55
CA THR A 125 11.19 -22.65 10.20
C THR A 125 9.91 -22.64 9.36
N THR A 126 9.13 -23.72 9.43
CA THR A 126 7.87 -23.85 8.70
C THR A 126 6.84 -22.84 9.19
N MET A 127 6.72 -22.65 10.50
CA MET A 127 5.80 -21.66 11.10
C MET A 127 6.18 -20.24 10.71
N ASN A 128 7.46 -19.88 10.78
CA ASN A 128 7.95 -18.55 10.37
C ASN A 128 7.69 -18.27 8.89
N ALA A 129 7.89 -19.27 8.02
CA ALA A 129 7.57 -19.15 6.61
C ALA A 129 6.06 -18.90 6.39
N TRP A 130 5.19 -19.59 7.15
CA TRP A 130 3.75 -19.36 7.10
C TRP A 130 3.33 -17.99 7.63
N PHE A 131 3.91 -17.51 8.73
CA PHE A 131 3.66 -16.15 9.22
C PHE A 131 4.03 -15.11 8.16
N LEU A 132 5.17 -15.31 7.48
CA LEU A 132 5.61 -14.44 6.40
C LEU A 132 4.64 -14.46 5.23
N ALA A 133 4.25 -15.65 4.77
CA ALA A 133 3.29 -15.81 3.69
C ALA A 133 1.95 -15.13 4.00
N ILE A 134 1.39 -15.37 5.19
CA ILE A 134 0.08 -14.83 5.61
C ILE A 134 0.15 -13.30 5.70
N VAL A 135 1.15 -12.75 6.40
CA VAL A 135 1.28 -11.30 6.58
C VAL A 135 1.58 -10.60 5.25
N ALA A 136 2.45 -11.16 4.41
CA ALA A 136 2.73 -10.62 3.09
C ALA A 136 1.48 -10.61 2.21
N LEU A 137 0.75 -11.72 2.13
CA LEU A 137 -0.49 -11.82 1.37
C LEU A 137 -1.52 -10.80 1.88
N TRP A 138 -1.70 -10.71 3.20
CA TRP A 138 -2.60 -9.75 3.82
C TRP A 138 -2.29 -8.31 3.42
N ARG A 139 -1.02 -7.90 3.52
CA ARG A 139 -0.58 -6.53 3.18
C ARG A 139 -0.72 -6.23 1.69
N VAL A 140 -0.42 -7.20 0.82
CA VAL A 140 -0.60 -7.03 -0.63
C VAL A 140 -2.08 -6.89 -0.97
N SER A 141 -2.95 -7.71 -0.38
CA SER A 141 -4.41 -7.60 -0.57
C SER A 141 -4.95 -6.25 -0.09
N LEU A 142 -4.47 -5.74 1.05
CA LEU A 142 -4.84 -4.41 1.53
C LEU A 142 -4.35 -3.29 0.60
N LEU A 143 -3.12 -3.40 0.06
CA LEU A 143 -2.58 -2.42 -0.88
C LEU A 143 -3.44 -2.36 -2.15
N ILE A 144 -3.84 -3.52 -2.69
CA ILE A 144 -4.72 -3.60 -3.86
C ILE A 144 -6.07 -2.93 -3.56
N LEU A 145 -6.66 -3.21 -2.39
CA LEU A 145 -7.91 -2.57 -1.96
C LEU A 145 -7.75 -1.06 -1.84
N PHE A 146 -6.69 -0.58 -1.20
CA PHE A 146 -6.37 0.84 -1.06
C PHE A 146 -6.27 1.53 -2.42
N MET A 147 -5.57 0.90 -3.38
CA MET A 147 -5.48 1.41 -4.75
C MET A 147 -6.85 1.50 -5.42
N ARG A 148 -7.71 0.48 -5.26
CA ARG A 148 -9.08 0.49 -5.81
C ARG A 148 -9.97 1.57 -5.21
N VAL A 149 -9.75 1.92 -3.95
CA VAL A 149 -10.51 2.98 -3.26
C VAL A 149 -10.05 4.37 -3.71
N ILE A 150 -8.74 4.61 -3.85
CA ILE A 150 -8.19 5.93 -4.23
C ILE A 150 -8.32 6.22 -5.71
N GLY A 151 -8.04 5.23 -6.55
CA GLY A 151 -8.13 5.36 -7.99
C GLY A 151 -9.08 4.28 -8.47
N PRO A 152 -10.34 4.58 -8.83
CA PRO A 152 -11.26 3.61 -9.44
C PRO A 152 -10.59 2.95 -10.64
N MET A 153 -10.05 1.77 -10.41
CA MET A 153 -9.24 1.02 -11.34
C MET A 153 -9.60 -0.45 -11.24
N SER A 154 -9.42 -1.16 -12.35
CA SER A 154 -9.68 -2.59 -12.37
C SER A 154 -8.80 -3.30 -11.35
N THR A 155 -9.31 -4.38 -10.75
CA THR A 155 -8.54 -5.20 -9.81
C THR A 155 -7.23 -5.70 -10.43
N MET A 156 -7.24 -6.02 -11.72
CA MET A 156 -6.05 -6.48 -12.45
C MET A 156 -5.01 -5.37 -12.57
N THR A 157 -5.42 -4.14 -12.89
CA THR A 157 -4.51 -2.99 -12.92
C THR A 157 -3.89 -2.74 -11.54
N ALA A 158 -4.68 -2.82 -10.47
CA ALA A 158 -4.19 -2.68 -9.11
C ALA A 158 -3.24 -3.82 -8.70
N LEU A 159 -3.53 -5.07 -9.10
CA LEU A 159 -2.65 -6.22 -8.91
C LEU A 159 -1.29 -6.03 -9.58
N ILE A 160 -1.29 -5.69 -10.87
CA ILE A 160 -0.05 -5.46 -11.64
C ILE A 160 0.77 -4.32 -11.01
N ALA A 161 0.10 -3.23 -10.65
CA ALA A 161 0.73 -2.08 -10.01
C ALA A 161 1.35 -2.37 -8.65
N GLY A 162 0.71 -3.23 -7.86
CA GLY A 162 1.18 -3.61 -6.53
C GLY A 162 2.25 -4.69 -6.57
N LEU A 163 2.13 -5.68 -7.47
CA LEU A 163 3.06 -6.80 -7.57
C LEU A 163 4.37 -6.42 -8.26
N LEU A 164 4.33 -5.54 -9.27
CA LEU A 164 5.53 -5.11 -9.99
C LEU A 164 6.65 -4.58 -9.08
N PRO A 165 6.42 -3.58 -8.20
CA PRO A 165 7.47 -3.09 -7.32
C PRO A 165 7.98 -4.17 -6.37
N LEU A 166 7.14 -5.10 -5.92
CA LEU A 166 7.57 -6.22 -5.07
C LEU A 166 8.49 -7.19 -5.84
N MET A 167 8.12 -7.55 -7.07
CA MET A 167 8.96 -8.39 -7.93
C MET A 167 10.29 -7.72 -8.27
N LEU A 168 10.28 -6.41 -8.52
CA LEU A 168 11.51 -5.64 -8.75
C LEU A 168 12.41 -5.61 -7.51
N ILE A 169 11.86 -5.40 -6.31
CA ILE A 169 12.63 -5.49 -5.07
C ILE A 169 13.30 -6.86 -4.95
N ILE A 170 12.54 -7.95 -5.13
CA ILE A 170 13.07 -9.32 -5.02
C ILE A 170 14.13 -9.57 -6.09
N ALA A 171 13.88 -9.20 -7.35
CA ALA A 171 14.85 -9.36 -8.44
C ALA A 171 16.14 -8.56 -8.19
N THR A 172 16.04 -7.30 -7.73
CA THR A 172 17.20 -6.49 -7.37
C THR A 172 17.97 -7.09 -6.21
N LEU A 173 17.30 -7.55 -5.14
CA LEU A 173 17.96 -8.21 -4.02
C LEU A 173 18.64 -9.54 -4.41
N THR A 174 18.08 -10.24 -5.39
CA THR A 174 18.66 -11.45 -5.99
C THR A 174 19.97 -11.11 -6.72
N ILE A 175 19.97 -10.08 -7.58
CA ILE A 175 21.16 -9.64 -8.33
C ILE A 175 22.25 -9.14 -7.38
N LEU A 176 21.87 -8.38 -6.35
CA LEU A 176 22.78 -7.82 -5.35
C LEU A 176 23.27 -8.87 -4.32
N ASN A 177 22.86 -10.13 -4.44
CA ASN A 177 23.20 -11.24 -3.55
C ASN A 177 22.84 -11.00 -2.05
N LEU A 178 22.04 -9.96 -1.75
CA LEU A 178 21.54 -9.63 -0.40
C LEU A 178 20.48 -10.62 0.10
N ASN A 179 20.00 -11.45 -0.80
CA ASN A 179 18.95 -12.42 -0.60
C ASN A 179 19.32 -13.43 0.53
N ARG A 180 20.56 -13.94 0.58
CA ARG A 180 21.03 -14.80 1.70
C ARG A 180 21.01 -14.06 3.04
N VAL A 181 21.36 -12.78 3.05
CA VAL A 181 21.44 -11.97 4.28
C VAL A 181 20.05 -11.64 4.81
N VAL A 182 19.13 -11.19 3.95
CA VAL A 182 17.76 -10.86 4.37
C VAL A 182 17.03 -12.13 4.81
N PHE A 183 17.21 -13.26 4.13
CA PHE A 183 16.58 -14.52 4.52
C PHE A 183 17.12 -15.06 5.85
N ASN A 184 18.44 -15.10 6.05
CA ASN A 184 19.04 -15.53 7.32
C ASN A 184 18.58 -14.63 8.49
N VAL A 185 18.37 -13.34 8.21
CA VAL A 185 17.86 -12.34 9.17
C VAL A 185 16.31 -12.32 9.29
N MET A 186 15.56 -12.92 8.36
CA MET A 186 14.10 -13.09 8.44
C MET A 186 13.72 -14.41 9.12
N ALA A 187 14.57 -15.43 8.99
CA ALA A 187 14.33 -16.78 9.50
C ALA A 187 14.92 -17.04 10.90
N GLY A 188 15.66 -16.07 11.47
CA GLY A 188 16.18 -16.17 12.85
C GLY A 188 17.36 -17.12 13.03
N PHE A 189 18.14 -17.42 11.98
CA PHE A 189 19.19 -18.45 12.05
C PHE A 189 20.62 -17.91 11.92
N GLN A 190 21.38 -18.05 13.02
CA GLN A 190 22.81 -18.35 12.98
C GLN A 190 22.99 -19.85 13.24
N GLU A 191 23.07 -20.64 12.17
CA GLU A 191 24.07 -21.71 11.98
C GLU A 191 23.69 -22.55 10.76
N ALA A 192 24.71 -22.87 9.97
CA ALA A 192 24.64 -23.79 8.86
C ALA A 192 24.29 -25.18 9.41
N ASN A 193 23.22 -25.81 8.91
CA ASN A 193 23.11 -27.27 8.63
C ASN A 193 21.66 -27.79 8.43
N ALA A 194 20.60 -26.96 8.50
CA ALA A 194 19.22 -27.36 8.12
C ALA A 194 18.78 -26.75 6.77
N HIS A 195 19.66 -26.79 5.76
CA HIS A 195 19.79 -25.73 4.75
C HIS A 195 19.07 -25.93 3.40
N ASN A 196 18.24 -26.97 3.20
CA ASN A 196 17.76 -27.30 1.85
C ASN A 196 16.39 -26.70 1.48
N GLY A 197 15.33 -26.87 2.29
CA GLY A 197 13.96 -26.51 1.85
C GLY A 197 13.70 -25.00 1.76
N ALA A 198 14.19 -24.23 2.72
CA ALA A 198 14.05 -22.77 2.76
C ALA A 198 14.81 -22.08 1.60
N TYR A 199 16.03 -22.56 1.31
CA TYR A 199 16.85 -22.05 0.20
C TYR A 199 16.21 -22.37 -1.15
N GLU A 200 15.59 -23.55 -1.29
CA GLU A 200 14.87 -23.96 -2.49
C GLU A 200 13.66 -23.06 -2.77
N ILE A 201 12.81 -22.79 -1.76
CA ILE A 201 11.66 -21.88 -1.89
C ILE A 201 12.13 -20.48 -2.30
N MET A 202 13.17 -19.99 -1.64
CA MET A 202 13.74 -18.68 -1.92
C MET A 202 14.29 -18.61 -3.35
N LEU A 203 14.97 -19.66 -3.81
CA LEU A 203 15.47 -19.78 -5.18
C LEU A 203 14.31 -19.77 -6.18
N ILE A 204 13.24 -20.55 -5.93
CA ILE A 204 12.02 -20.57 -6.76
C ILE A 204 11.38 -19.17 -6.85
N ILE A 205 11.16 -18.51 -5.71
CA ILE A 205 10.57 -17.16 -5.66
C ILE A 205 11.45 -16.15 -6.40
N SER A 206 12.78 -16.26 -6.25
CA SER A 206 13.74 -15.36 -6.91
C SER A 206 13.72 -15.55 -8.43
N PHE A 207 13.76 -16.79 -8.90
CA PHE A 207 13.66 -17.11 -10.33
C PHE A 207 12.33 -16.65 -10.91
N LEU A 208 11.21 -16.97 -10.23
CA LEU A 208 9.89 -16.55 -10.68
C LEU A 208 9.78 -15.03 -10.74
N SER A 209 10.24 -14.32 -9.71
CA SER A 209 10.21 -12.85 -9.66
C SER A 209 11.08 -12.24 -10.75
N PHE A 210 12.28 -12.77 -10.98
CA PHE A 210 13.20 -12.28 -12.00
C PHE A 210 12.62 -12.41 -13.41
N TYR A 211 12.09 -13.59 -13.76
CA TYR A 211 11.52 -13.81 -15.09
C TYR A 211 10.14 -13.16 -15.26
N ALA A 212 9.32 -13.06 -14.21
CA ALA A 212 8.02 -12.41 -14.27
C ALA A 212 8.09 -10.88 -14.24
N ALA A 213 9.19 -10.28 -13.72
CA ALA A 213 9.33 -8.84 -13.60
C ALA A 213 9.27 -8.12 -14.96
N LEU A 214 10.01 -8.61 -15.98
CA LEU A 214 10.04 -7.98 -17.30
C LEU A 214 8.69 -8.02 -18.03
N PRO A 215 8.00 -9.18 -18.17
CA PRO A 215 6.65 -9.22 -18.73
C PRO A 215 5.68 -8.34 -17.95
N THR A 216 5.72 -8.37 -16.61
CA THR A 216 4.82 -7.55 -15.79
C THR A 216 5.10 -6.05 -15.95
N LEU A 217 6.36 -5.66 -16.13
CA LEU A 217 6.74 -4.28 -16.41
C LEU A 217 6.15 -3.80 -17.75
N ILE A 218 6.20 -4.64 -18.78
CA ILE A 218 5.60 -4.33 -20.09
C ILE A 218 4.09 -4.14 -19.94
N VAL A 219 3.41 -5.08 -19.28
CA VAL A 219 1.96 -4.99 -19.04
C VAL A 219 1.61 -3.76 -18.20
N TYR A 220 2.42 -3.43 -17.20
CA TYR A 220 2.27 -2.23 -16.39
C TYR A 220 2.37 -0.96 -17.24
N ILE A 221 3.37 -0.85 -18.12
CA ILE A 221 3.55 0.31 -19.00
C ILE A 221 2.33 0.45 -19.93
N LEU A 222 1.85 -0.66 -20.51
CA LEU A 222 0.65 -0.66 -21.34
C LEU A 222 -0.58 -0.20 -20.57
N CYS A 223 -0.78 -0.71 -19.35
CA CYS A 223 -1.89 -0.29 -18.48
C CYS A 223 -1.81 1.20 -18.11
N ALA A 224 -0.62 1.69 -17.77
CA ALA A 224 -0.38 3.08 -17.42
C ALA A 224 -0.61 4.00 -18.63
N ALA A 225 -0.15 3.61 -19.82
CA ALA A 225 -0.36 4.36 -21.06
C ALA A 225 -1.84 4.41 -21.44
N TYR A 226 -2.53 3.26 -21.41
CA TYR A 226 -3.97 3.18 -21.68
C TYR A 226 -4.78 4.03 -20.71
N ARG A 227 -4.43 4.02 -19.42
CA ARG A 227 -5.13 4.83 -18.44
C ARG A 227 -4.87 6.32 -18.60
N ARG A 228 -3.64 6.72 -18.92
CA ARG A 228 -3.31 8.12 -19.20
C ARG A 228 -4.00 8.65 -20.45
N SER A 229 -4.18 7.81 -21.49
CA SER A 229 -4.94 8.23 -22.67
C SER A 229 -6.42 8.44 -22.34
N GLN A 230 -7.03 7.57 -21.53
CA GLN A 230 -8.41 7.73 -21.05
C GLN A 230 -8.58 9.05 -20.27
N LEU A 231 -7.67 9.36 -19.35
CA LEU A 231 -7.70 10.61 -18.58
C LEU A 231 -7.56 11.85 -19.48
N ARG A 232 -6.66 11.80 -20.48
CA ARG A 232 -6.50 12.91 -21.44
C ARG A 232 -7.75 13.14 -22.30
N THR A 233 -8.42 12.08 -22.75
CA THR A 233 -9.66 12.21 -23.53
C THR A 233 -10.75 12.89 -22.70
N VAL A 234 -10.87 12.52 -21.42
CA VAL A 234 -11.80 13.14 -20.47
C VAL A 234 -11.49 14.62 -20.29
N ASP A 235 -10.24 14.99 -20.01
CA ASP A 235 -9.83 16.40 -19.82
C ASP A 235 -10.10 17.25 -21.08
N ASN A 236 -9.87 16.67 -22.27
CA ASN A 236 -10.16 17.33 -23.54
C ASN A 236 -11.68 17.55 -23.74
N GLN A 237 -12.51 16.56 -23.38
CA GLN A 237 -13.97 16.68 -23.43
C GLN A 237 -14.48 17.74 -22.45
N LEU A 238 -14.01 17.72 -21.20
CA LEU A 238 -14.31 18.76 -20.20
C LEU A 238 -13.91 20.15 -20.71
N SER A 239 -12.70 20.28 -21.25
CA SER A 239 -12.20 21.56 -21.79
C SER A 239 -13.03 22.06 -22.97
N ALA A 240 -13.54 21.16 -23.82
CA ALA A 240 -14.44 21.50 -24.91
C ALA A 240 -15.81 21.98 -24.39
N VAL A 241 -16.36 21.31 -23.37
CA VAL A 241 -17.61 21.73 -22.70
C VAL A 241 -17.44 23.10 -22.05
N TYR A 242 -16.36 23.34 -21.28
CA TYR A 242 -16.10 24.65 -20.67
C TYR A 242 -15.87 25.77 -21.69
N LYS A 243 -15.33 25.46 -22.88
CA LYS A 243 -15.25 26.43 -23.98
C LYS A 243 -16.62 26.75 -24.59
N GLN A 244 -17.53 25.78 -24.61
CA GLN A 244 -18.87 25.93 -25.17
C GLN A 244 -19.83 26.68 -24.22
N TYR A 245 -19.55 26.68 -22.91
CA TYR A 245 -20.31 27.41 -21.89
C TYR A 245 -19.41 28.44 -21.18
N PRO A 246 -19.33 29.68 -21.69
CA PRO A 246 -18.59 30.75 -21.02
C PRO A 246 -19.14 30.94 -19.60
N THR A 247 -18.25 30.97 -18.62
CA THR A 247 -18.54 31.17 -17.19
C THR A 247 -19.62 32.24 -16.96
N GLY A 248 -20.81 31.80 -16.52
CA GLY A 248 -21.96 32.69 -16.25
C GLY A 248 -23.35 32.06 -16.46
N THR A 249 -23.46 30.88 -17.09
CA THR A 249 -24.76 30.27 -17.43
C THR A 249 -24.85 28.76 -17.16
N ILE A 250 -24.29 28.25 -16.06
CA ILE A 250 -24.55 26.85 -15.64
C ILE A 250 -25.73 26.86 -14.66
N HIS A 251 -26.93 27.09 -15.19
CA HIS A 251 -28.16 27.10 -14.39
C HIS A 251 -28.87 25.73 -14.32
N ASP A 252 -28.51 24.77 -15.17
CA ASP A 252 -29.25 23.51 -15.32
C ASP A 252 -28.49 22.27 -14.82
N PHE A 253 -29.20 21.41 -14.07
CA PHE A 253 -28.68 20.13 -13.57
C PHE A 253 -28.16 19.25 -14.71
N GLU A 254 -28.76 19.30 -15.90
CA GLU A 254 -28.34 18.51 -17.06
C GLU A 254 -27.05 19.02 -17.71
N THR A 255 -26.77 20.33 -17.68
CA THR A 255 -25.50 20.88 -18.17
C THR A 255 -24.36 20.59 -17.20
N TRP A 256 -24.64 20.62 -15.89
CA TRP A 256 -23.71 20.12 -14.87
C TRP A 256 -23.50 18.60 -15.01
N LEU A 257 -24.55 17.81 -15.22
CA LEU A 257 -24.44 16.37 -15.46
C LEU A 257 -23.68 16.04 -16.74
N ALA A 258 -23.83 16.82 -17.81
CA ALA A 258 -23.09 16.62 -19.05
C ALA A 258 -21.59 16.96 -18.88
N ALA A 259 -21.28 18.02 -18.13
CA ALA A 259 -19.89 18.36 -17.77
C ALA A 259 -19.27 17.37 -16.77
N ASP A 260 -20.08 16.80 -15.86
CA ASP A 260 -19.61 15.90 -14.78
C ASP A 260 -19.67 14.40 -15.15
N ALA A 261 -20.58 13.98 -16.04
CA ALA A 261 -20.60 12.64 -16.63
C ALA A 261 -19.38 12.36 -17.50
N ALA A 262 -18.68 13.42 -17.94
CA ALA A 262 -17.36 13.29 -18.54
C ALA A 262 -16.28 12.85 -17.54
N ARG A 263 -16.47 12.97 -16.21
CA ARG A 263 -15.57 12.42 -15.19
C ARG A 263 -15.94 10.95 -14.92
N PRO A 264 -15.13 9.95 -15.34
CA PRO A 264 -15.57 8.55 -15.36
C PRO A 264 -15.54 7.85 -13.98
N PHE A 265 -15.48 8.60 -12.87
CA PHE A 265 -14.94 8.07 -11.61
C PHE A 265 -15.70 8.40 -10.32
N MET A 266 -16.90 8.97 -10.40
CA MET A 266 -17.79 9.13 -9.22
C MET A 266 -18.97 8.14 -9.29
N ARG A 267 -19.35 7.54 -8.16
CA ARG A 267 -20.59 6.75 -8.10
C ARG A 267 -21.77 7.71 -8.24
N LYS A 268 -22.80 7.35 -9.02
CA LYS A 268 -24.01 8.16 -9.25
C LYS A 268 -24.64 8.75 -7.96
N GLN A 269 -24.50 8.07 -6.83
CA GLN A 269 -25.02 8.54 -5.53
C GLN A 269 -24.23 9.73 -4.96
N ASP A 270 -22.92 9.78 -5.18
CA ASP A 270 -22.05 10.88 -4.74
C ASP A 270 -22.27 12.13 -5.61
N GLN A 271 -22.59 11.95 -6.90
CA GLN A 271 -22.97 13.03 -7.81
C GLN A 271 -24.27 13.72 -7.37
N LEU A 272 -25.28 12.94 -6.96
CA LEU A 272 -26.55 13.48 -6.48
C LEU A 272 -26.40 14.24 -5.15
N LYS A 273 -25.47 13.81 -4.30
CA LYS A 273 -25.19 14.45 -3.00
C LYS A 273 -24.44 15.76 -3.19
N ALA A 274 -23.40 15.78 -4.02
CA ALA A 274 -22.62 17.00 -4.32
C ALA A 274 -23.47 18.12 -4.95
N PHE A 275 -24.38 17.76 -5.86
CA PHE A 275 -25.32 18.73 -6.45
C PHE A 275 -26.30 19.31 -5.42
N LYS A 276 -26.82 18.46 -4.52
CA LYS A 276 -27.74 18.90 -3.46
C LYS A 276 -27.04 19.76 -2.40
N ASP A 277 -25.80 19.44 -2.05
CA ASP A 277 -25.00 20.18 -1.07
C ASP A 277 -24.59 21.57 -1.58
N GLN A 278 -24.52 21.77 -2.92
CA GLN A 278 -24.33 23.07 -3.56
C GLN A 278 -25.65 23.84 -3.78
N GLY A 279 -26.75 23.39 -3.19
CA GLY A 279 -28.03 24.12 -3.18
C GLY A 279 -28.70 24.29 -4.53
N GLY A 280 -28.30 23.53 -5.56
CA GLY A 280 -28.83 23.65 -6.92
C GLY A 280 -28.64 25.04 -7.54
N LYS A 281 -27.73 25.86 -7.00
CA LYS A 281 -27.36 27.18 -7.54
C LYS A 281 -25.86 27.39 -7.38
N ILE A 282 -25.17 27.46 -8.52
CA ILE A 282 -23.80 28.00 -8.65
C ILE A 282 -23.87 29.14 -9.66
#